data_AF-A0A848X5Y7-F1
#
_entry.id   AF-A0A848X5Y7-F1
#
_cell.length_a   1.000
_cell.length_b   1.000
_cell.length_c   1.000
_cell.angle_alpha   90.00
_cell.angle_beta   90.00
_cell.angle_gamma   90.00
#
_symmetry.space_group_name_H-M   'P 1'
#
loop_
_entity.id
_entity.type
_entity.pdbx_description
1 polymer ?
#
loop_
_entity_poly.entity_id
_entity_poly.type
_entity_poly.pdbx_seq_one_letter_code
_entity_poly.pdbx_strand_id
1 'polypeptide(L)' 'MPKSITIRDVPDSTARRLATRAASTGRSLQEYLRGHLIEWAERPDPQELVARIRERKASTGSSLSAADILELRDEGRQ' A
#
# COMPACT_ATOMS: atom_id res chain seq x y z
N MET A 1 -0.44 23.21 -4.37
CA MET A 1 -0.24 23.63 -5.78
C MET A 1 -0.31 22.40 -6.67
N PRO A 2 -1.06 22.43 -7.79
CA PRO A 2 -1.08 21.31 -8.72
C PRO A 2 0.33 21.08 -9.30
N LYS A 3 0.74 19.81 -9.41
CA LYS A 3 2.00 19.40 -10.04
C LYS A 3 1.68 18.51 -11.24
N SER A 4 2.25 18.82 -12.40
CA SER A 4 2.21 17.98 -13.59
C SER A 4 3.45 17.09 -13.62
N ILE A 5 3.27 15.84 -14.07
CA ILE A 5 4.35 14.88 -14.27
C ILE A 5 4.24 14.37 -15.70
N THR A 6 5.35 14.42 -16.44
CA THR A 6 5.45 13.87 -17.80
C THR A 6 6.42 12.69 -17.76
N ILE A 7 5.94 11.52 -18.17
CA ILE A 7 6.76 10.31 -18.30
C ILE A 7 7.16 10.19 -19.78
N ARG A 8 8.46 10.24 -20.05
CA ARG A 8 9.02 10.15 -21.41
C ARG A 8 9.32 8.69 -21.76
N ASP A 9 9.43 8.44 -23.06
CA ASP A 9 9.89 7.16 -23.62
C ASP A 9 9.06 5.94 -23.18
N VAL A 10 7.75 6.15 -22.96
CA VAL A 10 6.81 5.05 -22.68
C VAL A 10 6.50 4.33 -23.99
N PRO A 11 6.74 3.01 -24.09
CA PRO A 11 6.39 2.26 -25.29
C PRO A 11 4.89 2.38 -25.61
N ASP A 12 4.55 2.59 -26.89
CA ASP A 12 3.16 2.74 -27.35
C ASP A 12 2.25 1.60 -26.88
N SER A 13 2.76 0.37 -26.89
CA SER A 13 2.05 -0.82 -26.43
C SER A 13 1.67 -0.72 -24.94
N THR A 14 2.55 -0.17 -24.11
CA THR A 14 2.30 0.06 -22.69
C THR A 14 1.28 1.16 -22.48
N ALA A 15 1.43 2.30 -23.17
CA ALA A 15 0.47 3.41 -23.10
C ALA A 15 -0.94 2.96 -23.53
N ARG A 16 -1.04 2.20 -24.63
CA ARG A 16 -2.30 1.63 -25.13
C ARG A 16 -2.97 0.74 -24.10
N ARG A 17 -2.20 -0.18 -23.49
CA ARG A 17 -2.71 -1.10 -22.46
C ARG A 17 -3.22 -0.35 -21.23
N LEU A 18 -2.51 0.68 -20.79
CA LEU A 18 -2.93 1.51 -19.65
C LEU A 18 -4.21 2.30 -19.99
N ALA A 19 -4.31 2.84 -21.20
CA ALA A 19 -5.52 3.51 -21.66
C ALA A 19 -6.72 2.56 -21.70
N THR A 20 -6.54 1.32 -22.19
CA THR A 20 -7.59 0.29 -22.17
C THR A 20 -8.05 -0.03 -20.74
N ARG A 21 -7.11 -0.18 -19.79
CA ARG A 21 -7.46 -0.42 -18.38
C ARG A 21 -8.20 0.76 -17.77
N ALA A 22 -7.75 1.98 -18.03
CA ALA A 22 -8.42 3.19 -17.57
C ALA A 22 -9.87 3.23 -18.08
N ALA A 23 -10.06 3.02 -19.39
CA ALA A 23 -11.38 2.98 -20.02
C ALA A 23 -12.28 1.87 -19.43
N SER A 24 -11.75 0.67 -19.15
CA SER A 24 -12.52 -0.40 -18.51
C SER A 24 -13.01 -0.07 -17.09
N THR A 25 -12.37 0.91 -16.44
CA THR A 25 -12.78 1.41 -15.11
C THR A 25 -13.58 2.72 -15.18
N GLY A 26 -13.94 3.18 -16.38
CA GLY A 26 -14.66 4.45 -16.58
C GLY A 26 -13.84 5.70 -16.21
N ARG A 27 -12.51 5.59 -16.21
CA ARG A 27 -11.59 6.66 -15.82
C ARG A 27 -10.81 7.16 -17.03
N SER A 28 -10.46 8.46 -17.06
CA SER A 28 -9.44 8.93 -17.99
C SER A 28 -8.08 8.31 -17.66
N LEU A 29 -7.17 8.23 -18.64
CA LEU A 29 -5.81 7.72 -18.43
C LEU A 29 -5.09 8.50 -17.32
N GLN A 30 -5.25 9.83 -17.28
CA GLN A 30 -4.63 10.68 -16.26
C GLN A 30 -5.15 10.37 -14.86
N GLU A 31 -6.47 10.18 -14.68
CA GLU A 31 -7.04 9.83 -13.38
C GLU A 31 -6.63 8.43 -12.93
N TYR A 32 -6.60 7.47 -13.86
CA TYR A 32 -6.17 6.11 -13.59
C TYR A 32 -4.71 6.07 -13.12
N LEU A 33 -3.80 6.77 -13.81
CA LEU A 33 -2.39 6.84 -13.43
C LEU A 33 -2.18 7.61 -12.14
N ARG A 34 -2.89 8.72 -11.93
CA ARG A 34 -2.82 9.48 -10.67
C ARG A 34 -3.17 8.60 -9.47
N GLY A 35 -4.25 7.82 -9.58
CA GLY A 35 -4.65 6.89 -8.51
C GLY A 35 -3.55 5.89 -8.18
N HIS A 36 -2.98 5.25 -9.21
CA HIS A 36 -1.89 4.29 -9.02
C HIS A 36 -0.62 4.92 -8.42
N LEU A 37 -0.28 6.16 -8.82
CA LEU A 37 0.87 6.86 -8.27
C LEU A 37 0.66 7.25 -6.80
N ILE A 38 -0.55 7.64 -6.41
CA ILE A 38 -0.89 7.92 -5.00
C ILE A 38 -0.79 6.63 -4.19
N GLU A 39 -1.45 5.55 -4.63
CA GLU A 39 -1.38 4.25 -3.95
C GLU A 39 0.04 3.73 -3.82
N TRP A 40 0.89 3.99 -4.82
CA TRP A 40 2.29 3.60 -4.78
C TRP A 40 3.10 4.45 -3.80
N ALA A 41 2.86 5.77 -3.76
CA ALA A 41 3.52 6.68 -2.83
C ALA A 41 3.09 6.47 -1.37
N GLU A 42 1.87 5.96 -1.13
CA GLU A 42 1.38 5.65 0.21
C GLU A 42 1.98 4.36 0.79
N ARG A 43 2.56 3.48 -0.05
CA ARG A 43 3.21 2.26 0.42
C ARG A 43 4.60 2.59 0.97
N PRO A 44 4.84 2.41 2.29
CA PRO A 44 6.17 2.61 2.85
C PRO A 44 7.17 1.67 2.19
N ASP A 45 8.42 2.11 2.07
CA ASP A 45 9.50 1.23 1.66
C ASP A 45 9.52 -0.01 2.58
N PRO A 46 9.68 -1.23 2.06
CA PRO A 46 9.65 -2.44 2.89
C PRO A 46 10.64 -2.39 4.07
N GLN A 47 11.80 -1.77 3.90
CA GLN A 47 12.78 -1.61 4.98
C GLN A 47 12.31 -0.57 6.01
N GLU A 48 11.73 0.55 5.55
CA GLU A 48 11.14 1.56 6.42
C GLU A 48 9.96 0.97 7.22
N LEU A 49 9.13 0.15 6.58
CA LEU A 49 8.04 -0.57 7.24
C LEU A 49 8.57 -1.51 8.33
N VAL A 50 9.61 -2.29 8.03
CA VAL A 50 10.24 -3.18 9.03
C VAL A 50 10.83 -2.38 10.19
N ALA A 51 11.47 -1.24 9.92
CA ALA A 51 11.98 -0.35 10.96
C ALA A 51 10.85 0.18 11.85
N ARG A 52 9.75 0.67 11.25
CA ARG A 52 8.56 1.13 11.99
C ARG A 52 7.91 0.02 12.82
N ILE A 53 7.85 -1.20 12.30
CA ILE A 53 7.34 -2.37 13.05
C ILE A 53 8.23 -2.64 14.27
N ARG A 54 9.57 -2.63 14.11
CA ARG A 54 10.50 -2.87 15.21
C ARG A 54 10.39 -1.78 16.28
N GLU A 55 10.37 -0.52 15.89
CA GLU A 55 10.21 0.61 16.80
C GLU A 55 8.89 0.55 17.56
N ARG A 56 7.78 0.27 16.86
CA ARG A 56 6.46 0.09 17.49
C ARG A 56 6.44 -1.09 18.47
N LYS A 57 7.07 -2.22 18.13
CA LYS A 57 7.18 -3.37 19.03
C LYS A 57 7.99 -3.02 20.29
N ALA A 58 9.06 -2.25 20.15
CA ALA A 58 9.86 -1.80 21.30
C ALA A 58 9.08 -0.84 22.20
N SER A 59 8.26 0.05 21.64
CA SER A 59 7.52 1.07 22.42
C SER A 59 6.22 0.56 23.05
N THR A 60 5.59 -0.46 22.48
CA THR A 60 4.30 -0.97 22.97
C THR A 60 4.44 -1.72 24.30
N GLY A 61 5.65 -2.17 24.68
CA GLY A 61 5.97 -2.73 26.00
C GLY A 61 5.31 -4.08 26.33
N SER A 62 4.20 -4.42 25.69
CA SER A 62 3.49 -5.69 25.86
C SER A 62 4.05 -6.75 24.92
N SER A 63 4.61 -7.82 25.49
CA SER A 63 4.87 -9.07 24.79
C SER A 63 3.91 -10.14 25.29
N LEU A 64 3.03 -10.62 24.42
CA LEU A 64 2.23 -11.82 24.69
C LEU A 64 2.93 -13.01 24.04
N SER A 65 3.09 -14.10 24.79
CA SER A 65 3.51 -15.37 24.23
C SER A 65 2.37 -16.00 23.43
N ALA A 66 2.69 -16.99 22.61
CA ALA A 66 1.66 -17.74 21.89
C ALA A 66 0.69 -18.46 22.86
N ALA A 67 1.17 -18.86 24.05
CA ALA A 67 0.34 -19.46 25.07
C ALA A 67 -0.67 -18.46 25.65
N ASP A 68 -0.21 -17.25 26.01
CA ASP A 68 -1.08 -16.19 26.56
C ASP A 68 -2.18 -15.79 25.56
N ILE A 69 -1.85 -15.75 24.26
CA ILE A 69 -2.83 -15.45 23.20
C ILE A 69 -3.91 -16.52 23.10
N LEU A 70 -3.53 -17.80 23.23
CA LEU A 70 -4.46 -18.92 23.17
C LEU A 70 -5.37 -18.95 24.42
N GLU A 71 -4.80 -18.69 25.60
CA GLU A 71 -5.53 -18.62 26.86
C GLU A 71 -6.58 -17.49 26.85
N LEU A 72 -6.18 -16.26 26.54
CA LEU A 72 -7.09 -15.10 26.43
C LEU A 72 -8.22 -15.31 25.40
N ARG A 73 -7.93 -16.01 24.30
CA ARG A 73 -8.93 -16.35 23.27
C ARG A 73 -9.92 -17.40 23.76
N ASP A 74 -9.46 -18.34 24.57
CA ASP A 74 -10.27 -19.44 25.08
C ASP A 74 -11.16 -18.95 26.24
N GLU A 75 -10.69 -18.02 27.07
CA GLU A 75 -11.48 -17.30 28.08
C GLU A 75 -12.64 -16.51 27.48
N GLY A 76 -12.45 -15.85 26.32
CA GLY A 76 -13.51 -15.10 25.63
C GLY A 76 -14.61 -15.96 24.98
N ARG A 77 -14.48 -17.30 25.02
CA ARG A 77 -15.47 -18.25 24.48
C ARG A 77 -16.28 -18.96 25.57
N GLN A 78 -15.97 -18.74 26.84
CA GLN A 78 -16.69 -19.25 28.00
C GLN A 78 -17.73 -18.24 28.50
#